data_AF-A0A969YDH9-F1
#
_entry.id   AF-A0A969YDH9-F1
#
_cell.length_a   1.000
_cell.length_b   1.000
_cell.length_c   1.000
_cell.angle_alpha   90.00
_cell.angle_beta   90.00
_cell.angle_gamma   90.00
#
_symmetry.space_group_name_H-M   'P 1'
#
loop_
_entity.id
_entity.type
_entity.pdbx_description
1 polymer ?
#
loop_
_entity_poly.entity_id
_entity_poly.type
_entity_poly.pdbx_seq_one_letter_code
_entity_poly.pdbx_strand_id
1 'polypeptide(L)'
;MTSLEGTLAEQNRPFNDVFTNAAGYAGRRYLWGIHAAHGQPSGISYRDTSVTNWFYSQWLADTLDEPQVEFYLLSASWLVDWNWRSQPETPDGFMRACLSTATNGLAALWTCQRTPPAGPWRMELLGLGYHLGAALQRTLTVNLDQSSRAVYVLGDPTLCSYVTAPASNLTAVTNGFPIRVSLSWTGSPEASAGYYACRGLSLEDALTNTVWSLPVGSTNFTDNAPMAGQTNVYLLRAAQVIDTG
;
A
#
# COMPACT_ATOMS: atom_id res chain seq x y z
N MET A 1 21.49 -5.63 -19.62
CA MET A 1 20.73 -4.49 -19.09
C MET A 1 19.33 -5.01 -18.83
N THR A 2 19.15 -5.61 -17.65
CA THR A 2 18.01 -6.45 -17.26
C THR A 2 16.80 -5.56 -16.94
N SER A 3 15.63 -5.98 -17.45
CA SER A 3 14.38 -5.23 -17.48
C SER A 3 13.82 -4.93 -16.09
N LEU A 4 13.77 -3.63 -15.77
CA LEU A 4 13.04 -3.02 -14.65
C LEU A 4 11.52 -3.00 -14.91
N GLU A 5 10.94 -4.12 -15.31
CA GLU A 5 9.49 -4.26 -15.58
C GLU A 5 8.80 -5.09 -14.49
N GLY A 6 9.00 -4.70 -13.22
CA GLY A 6 8.02 -4.98 -12.19
C GLY A 6 6.92 -3.93 -12.35
N THR A 7 5.79 -4.30 -12.94
CA THR A 7 4.67 -3.37 -13.16
C THR A 7 4.24 -2.76 -11.81
N LEU A 8 4.15 -1.43 -11.74
CA LEU A 8 3.66 -0.66 -10.57
C LEU A 8 2.32 -1.18 -10.01
N ALA A 9 1.54 -1.90 -10.83
CA ALA A 9 0.31 -2.57 -10.45
C ALA A 9 0.51 -3.76 -9.48
N GLU A 10 1.65 -4.46 -9.53
CA GLU A 10 1.97 -5.53 -8.56
C GLU A 10 2.55 -4.97 -7.25
N GLN A 11 3.31 -3.86 -7.30
CA GLN A 11 3.88 -3.21 -6.11
C GLN A 11 2.83 -2.58 -5.18
N ASN A 12 1.68 -2.19 -5.74
CA ASN A 12 0.57 -1.58 -5.01
C ASN A 12 -0.44 -2.60 -4.46
N ARG A 13 -0.29 -3.89 -4.75
CA ARG A 13 -1.13 -4.92 -4.13
C ARG A 13 -0.63 -5.16 -2.70
N PRO A 14 -1.50 -5.12 -1.69
CA PRO A 14 -1.08 -5.46 -0.34
C PRO A 14 -0.55 -6.89 -0.31
N PHE A 15 0.63 -7.07 0.26
CA PHE A 15 1.21 -8.40 0.44
C PHE A 15 0.54 -9.05 1.65
N ASN A 16 -0.33 -10.04 1.39
CA ASN A 16 -0.89 -10.86 2.45
C ASN A 16 0.14 -11.89 2.90
N ASP A 17 0.21 -12.12 4.21
CA ASP A 17 1.09 -13.11 4.86
C ASP A 17 2.59 -12.75 4.78
N VAL A 18 2.88 -11.50 5.15
CA VAL A 18 4.22 -10.87 5.09
C VAL A 18 5.35 -11.66 5.74
N PHE A 19 5.04 -12.37 6.83
CA PHE A 19 6.01 -13.10 7.63
C PHE A 19 6.03 -14.60 7.32
N THR A 20 6.08 -14.97 6.04
CA THR A 20 6.21 -16.37 5.59
C THR A 20 7.62 -16.63 5.06
N ASN A 21 8.18 -17.82 5.33
CA ASN A 21 9.48 -18.26 4.79
C ASN A 21 9.40 -18.66 3.29
N ALA A 22 8.45 -18.09 2.54
CA ALA A 22 8.23 -18.47 1.16
C ALA A 22 9.18 -17.71 0.23
N ALA A 23 10.08 -18.46 -0.41
CA ALA A 23 10.97 -18.02 -1.50
C ALA A 23 10.27 -17.33 -2.70
N GLY A 24 8.94 -17.19 -2.69
CA GLY A 24 8.13 -16.61 -3.76
C GLY A 24 8.24 -15.09 -3.90
N TYR A 25 8.90 -14.38 -2.98
CA TYR A 25 8.86 -12.91 -2.88
C TYR A 25 10.24 -12.25 -2.82
N ALA A 26 11.32 -13.04 -2.90
CA ALA A 26 12.68 -12.52 -2.96
C ALA A 26 12.85 -11.58 -4.17
N GLY A 27 13.27 -10.34 -3.92
CA GLY A 27 13.51 -9.32 -4.95
C GLY A 27 12.31 -8.43 -5.31
N ARG A 28 11.18 -8.52 -4.59
CA ARG A 28 10.03 -7.62 -4.76
C ARG A 28 9.86 -6.72 -3.54
N ARG A 29 9.48 -5.46 -3.75
CA ARG A 29 9.16 -4.49 -2.69
C ARG A 29 7.68 -4.16 -2.74
N TYR A 30 7.06 -4.04 -1.56
CA TYR A 30 5.64 -3.73 -1.42
C TYR A 30 5.46 -2.48 -0.56
N LEU A 31 4.51 -1.63 -0.94
CA LEU A 31 4.16 -0.48 -0.11
C LEU A 31 3.47 -0.94 1.18
N TRP A 32 2.52 -1.88 1.07
CA TRP A 32 1.73 -2.36 2.20
C TRP A 32 1.90 -3.86 2.40
N GLY A 33 2.19 -4.26 3.63
CA GLY A 33 2.20 -5.65 4.05
C GLY A 33 1.15 -5.90 5.12
N ILE A 34 0.30 -6.88 4.90
CA ILE A 34 -0.81 -7.24 5.77
C ILE A 34 -0.53 -8.62 6.36
N HIS A 35 -0.60 -8.75 7.68
CA HIS A 35 -0.45 -10.04 8.33
C HIS A 35 -1.43 -10.20 9.50
N ALA A 36 -2.19 -11.28 9.50
CA ALA A 36 -3.19 -11.58 10.51
C ALA A 36 -3.04 -13.01 11.03
N ALA A 37 -2.66 -13.18 12.30
CA ALA A 37 -2.40 -14.49 12.88
C ALA A 37 -2.39 -14.51 14.42
N HIS A 38 -1.95 -15.61 15.03
CA HIS A 38 -1.65 -15.63 16.46
C HIS A 38 -0.36 -14.84 16.74
N GLY A 39 -0.29 -14.19 17.90
CA GLY A 39 0.83 -13.34 18.26
C GLY A 39 1.25 -13.51 19.71
N GLN A 40 2.50 -13.14 19.95
CA GLN A 40 3.14 -13.01 21.25
C GLN A 40 4.02 -11.75 21.23
N PRO A 41 4.51 -11.26 22.38
CA PRO A 41 5.25 -9.99 22.43
C PRO A 41 6.40 -9.86 21.43
N SER A 42 7.10 -10.96 21.13
CA SER A 42 8.27 -11.01 20.23
C SER A 42 8.06 -11.81 18.94
N GLY A 43 6.82 -12.17 18.60
CA GLY A 43 6.61 -13.01 17.41
C GLY A 43 5.18 -13.10 16.93
N ILE A 44 5.04 -13.47 15.67
CA ILE A 44 3.77 -13.69 15.00
C ILE A 44 3.80 -15.05 14.30
N SER A 45 2.72 -15.81 14.42
CA SER A 45 2.64 -17.11 13.77
C SER A 45 2.31 -16.95 12.29
N TYR A 46 2.72 -17.87 11.44
CA TYR A 46 2.22 -17.99 10.07
C TYR A 46 1.90 -19.46 9.78
N ARG A 47 1.12 -19.73 8.72
CA ARG A 47 0.85 -21.10 8.28
C ARG A 47 1.63 -21.42 7.01
N ASP A 48 2.37 -22.51 7.05
CA ASP A 48 2.92 -23.16 5.86
C ASP A 48 2.34 -24.58 5.80
N THR A 49 1.70 -24.93 4.68
CA THR A 49 1.29 -26.31 4.35
C THR A 49 0.68 -27.10 5.52
N SER A 50 -0.22 -26.46 6.28
CA SER A 50 -0.96 -26.93 7.48
C SER A 50 -0.23 -26.90 8.83
N VAL A 51 1.06 -26.57 8.87
CA VAL A 51 1.83 -26.37 10.12
C VAL A 51 1.79 -24.90 10.54
N THR A 52 1.59 -24.66 11.84
CA THR A 52 1.76 -23.31 12.42
C THR A 52 3.21 -23.11 12.76
N ASN A 53 3.86 -22.19 12.06
CA ASN A 53 5.23 -21.75 12.31
C ASN A 53 5.22 -20.37 12.97
N TRP A 54 6.38 -19.91 13.42
CA TRP A 54 6.54 -18.62 14.10
C TRP A 54 7.61 -17.80 13.41
N PHE A 55 7.35 -16.51 13.23
CA PHE A 55 8.31 -15.50 12.83
C PHE A 55 8.63 -14.62 14.03
N TYR A 56 9.90 -14.51 14.39
CA TYR A 56 10.35 -13.80 15.58
C TYR A 56 10.99 -12.46 15.23
N SER A 57 10.86 -11.48 16.13
CA SER A 57 11.42 -10.14 15.96
C SER A 57 12.94 -10.13 15.72
N GLN A 58 13.68 -11.06 16.32
CA GLN A 58 15.12 -11.22 16.11
C GLN A 58 15.52 -11.49 14.64
N TRP A 59 14.62 -12.07 13.84
CA TRP A 59 14.91 -12.33 12.41
C TRP A 59 14.85 -11.07 11.57
N LEU A 60 14.16 -10.03 12.02
CA LEU A 60 14.13 -8.73 11.33
C LEU A 60 15.49 -8.00 11.35
N ALA A 61 16.44 -8.45 12.19
CA ALA A 61 17.81 -7.96 12.18
C ALA A 61 18.63 -8.52 11.01
N ASP A 62 18.22 -9.64 10.40
CA ASP A 62 18.84 -10.19 9.21
C ASP A 62 18.13 -9.66 7.96
N THR A 63 18.86 -8.95 7.10
CA THR A 63 18.34 -8.43 5.83
C THR A 63 17.82 -9.51 4.88
N LEU A 64 18.21 -10.78 5.06
CA LEU A 64 17.70 -11.89 4.27
C LEU A 64 16.30 -12.34 4.72
N ASP A 65 15.98 -12.16 6.01
CA ASP A 65 14.69 -12.51 6.60
C ASP A 65 13.75 -11.28 6.70
N GLU A 66 14.29 -10.08 6.50
CA GLU A 66 13.54 -8.82 6.49
C GLU A 66 12.51 -8.77 5.34
N PRO A 67 11.20 -8.66 5.64
CA PRO A 67 10.21 -8.45 4.61
C PRO A 67 10.39 -7.07 3.97
N GLN A 68 10.47 -7.05 2.64
CA GLN A 68 10.64 -5.84 1.82
C GLN A 68 9.31 -5.04 1.72
N VAL A 69 8.87 -4.49 2.87
CA VAL A 69 7.59 -3.81 3.06
C VAL A 69 7.79 -2.49 3.80
N GLU A 70 7.18 -1.40 3.28
CA GLU A 70 7.28 -0.08 3.92
C GLU A 70 6.30 0.11 5.09
N PHE A 71 5.03 -0.29 4.91
CA PHE A 71 3.98 -0.12 5.91
C PHE A 71 3.38 -1.47 6.33
N TYR A 72 3.47 -1.79 7.62
CA TYR A 72 2.92 -3.02 8.19
C TYR A 72 1.50 -2.78 8.74
N LEU A 73 0.56 -3.63 8.35
CA LEU A 73 -0.81 -3.71 8.86
C LEU A 73 -0.98 -5.06 9.57
N LEU A 74 -0.84 -5.05 10.90
CA LEU A 74 -0.74 -6.24 11.72
C LEU A 74 -2.01 -6.50 12.53
N SER A 75 -2.38 -7.77 12.62
CA SER A 75 -3.47 -8.23 13.49
C SER A 75 -3.03 -9.51 14.20
N ALA A 76 -2.67 -9.41 15.47
CA ALA A 76 -2.33 -10.57 16.30
C ALA A 76 -2.42 -10.25 17.79
N SER A 77 -2.35 -11.25 18.66
CA SER A 77 -2.34 -11.02 20.10
C SER A 77 -1.00 -10.43 20.57
N TRP A 78 -1.03 -9.54 21.56
CA TRP A 78 0.13 -9.13 22.38
C TRP A 78 1.30 -8.39 21.69
N LEU A 79 1.21 -7.99 20.41
CA LEU A 79 2.34 -7.32 19.71
C LEU A 79 2.75 -5.96 20.31
N VAL A 80 1.90 -5.38 21.15
CA VAL A 80 2.07 -4.07 21.80
C VAL A 80 2.39 -4.17 23.29
N ASP A 81 2.55 -5.40 23.81
CA ASP A 81 2.76 -5.64 25.23
C ASP A 81 4.23 -5.43 25.64
N TRP A 82 4.67 -4.17 25.57
CA TRP A 82 6.06 -3.78 25.78
C TRP A 82 6.49 -3.83 27.25
N ASN A 83 5.53 -3.93 28.17
CA ASN A 83 5.78 -3.98 29.61
C ASN A 83 5.42 -5.35 30.21
N TRP A 84 5.39 -6.41 29.38
CA TRP A 84 5.04 -7.77 29.79
C TRP A 84 5.95 -8.27 30.92
N ARG A 85 5.41 -8.21 32.15
CA ARG A 85 6.17 -8.31 33.41
C ARG A 85 6.84 -9.66 33.68
N SER A 86 6.49 -10.74 32.96
CA SER A 86 7.12 -12.05 33.17
C SER A 86 8.33 -12.30 32.27
N GLN A 87 8.71 -11.34 31.42
CA GLN A 87 10.00 -11.34 30.75
C GLN A 87 10.76 -10.08 31.21
N PRO A 88 11.95 -10.23 31.82
CA PRO A 88 12.77 -9.08 32.20
C PRO A 88 13.20 -8.37 30.92
N GLU A 89 12.47 -7.31 30.59
CA GLU A 89 12.58 -6.54 29.34
C GLU A 89 12.35 -7.42 28.12
N THR A 90 11.17 -7.36 27.48
CA THR A 90 11.02 -7.91 26.12
C THR A 90 11.81 -6.97 25.20
N PRO A 91 13.11 -7.19 24.92
CA PRO A 91 13.96 -6.15 24.32
C PRO A 91 13.48 -5.89 22.89
N ASP A 92 12.92 -6.94 22.27
CA ASP A 92 12.56 -7.02 20.87
C ASP A 92 11.03 -7.16 20.70
N GLY A 93 10.28 -6.18 21.22
CA GLY A 93 8.85 -6.10 20.98
C GLY A 93 8.57 -6.09 19.47
N PHE A 94 7.70 -6.98 18.98
CA PHE A 94 7.57 -7.28 17.55
C PHE A 94 7.28 -6.05 16.69
N MET A 95 6.37 -5.17 17.13
CA MET A 95 6.09 -3.93 16.40
C MET A 95 7.25 -2.94 16.38
N ARG A 96 8.08 -2.90 17.43
CA ARG A 96 9.27 -2.04 17.45
C ARG A 96 10.33 -2.58 16.51
N ALA A 97 10.49 -3.91 16.49
CA ALA A 97 11.41 -4.58 15.57
C ALA A 97 11.05 -4.33 14.10
N CYS A 98 9.76 -4.22 13.77
CA CYS A 98 9.30 -3.85 12.42
C CYS A 98 9.72 -2.43 11.99
N LEU A 99 10.15 -1.56 12.92
CA LEU A 99 10.63 -0.19 12.62
C LEU A 99 12.14 -0.05 12.75
N SER A 100 12.80 -1.10 13.24
CA SER A 100 14.25 -1.11 13.43
C SER A 100 14.95 -2.01 12.41
N THR A 101 14.29 -2.32 11.30
CA THR A 101 14.88 -3.10 10.23
C THR A 101 15.90 -2.25 9.47
N ALA A 102 16.82 -2.89 8.76
CA ALA A 102 17.92 -2.17 8.13
C ALA A 102 17.49 -1.44 6.85
N THR A 103 16.46 -1.92 6.16
CA THR A 103 16.16 -1.47 4.79
C THR A 103 14.73 -1.02 4.52
N ASN A 104 13.76 -1.36 5.36
CA ASN A 104 12.34 -1.05 5.18
C ASN A 104 11.68 -0.66 6.53
N GLY A 105 10.35 -0.67 6.60
CA GLY A 105 9.62 -0.48 7.85
C GLY A 105 9.54 0.96 8.34
N LEU A 106 8.71 1.76 7.67
CA LEU A 106 8.43 3.16 8.03
C LEU A 106 7.36 3.29 9.10
N ALA A 107 6.35 2.43 9.07
CA ALA A 107 5.32 2.40 10.10
C ALA A 107 4.72 1.00 10.28
N ALA A 108 4.35 0.70 11.51
CA ALA A 108 3.63 -0.50 11.90
C ALA A 108 2.33 -0.09 12.60
N LEU A 109 1.22 -0.54 12.01
CA LEU A 109 -0.11 -0.36 12.56
C LEU A 109 -0.59 -1.70 13.08
N TRP A 110 -1.20 -1.71 14.25
CA TRP A 110 -1.72 -2.91 14.87
C TRP A 110 -3.11 -2.70 15.43
N THR A 111 -3.91 -3.76 15.34
CA THR A 111 -5.21 -3.87 16.01
C THR A 111 -5.30 -5.20 16.76
N CYS A 112 -5.86 -5.16 17.97
CA CYS A 112 -6.18 -6.38 18.73
C CYS A 112 -7.44 -7.02 18.17
N GLN A 113 -7.29 -7.98 17.26
CA GLN A 113 -8.43 -8.70 16.69
C GLN A 113 -8.39 -10.18 17.07
N ARG A 114 -9.40 -10.63 17.82
CA ARG A 114 -9.39 -11.96 18.46
C ARG A 114 -10.14 -13.05 17.70
N THR A 115 -10.93 -12.72 16.67
CA THR A 115 -11.79 -13.73 16.02
C THR A 115 -12.07 -13.44 14.53
N PRO A 116 -11.88 -14.44 13.65
CA PRO A 116 -12.43 -14.47 12.30
C PRO A 116 -13.97 -14.25 12.22
N PRO A 117 -14.49 -13.68 11.12
CA PRO A 117 -13.73 -13.12 10.02
C PRO A 117 -13.17 -11.79 10.51
N ALA A 118 -11.85 -11.72 10.64
CA ALA A 118 -11.15 -10.62 11.24
C ALA A 118 -11.44 -9.41 10.34
N GLY A 119 -12.40 -8.60 10.78
CA GLY A 119 -12.97 -7.50 10.05
C GLY A 119 -11.88 -6.53 9.63
N PRO A 120 -11.67 -6.35 8.32
CA PRO A 120 -10.46 -5.80 7.73
C PRO A 120 -10.24 -4.36 8.16
N TRP A 121 -8.98 -3.96 8.23
CA TRP A 121 -8.58 -2.55 8.17
C TRP A 121 -9.48 -1.79 7.17
N ARG A 122 -10.21 -0.78 7.64
CA ARG A 122 -11.10 0.04 6.81
C ARG A 122 -10.36 1.28 6.32
N MET A 123 -9.46 1.03 5.38
CA MET A 123 -8.59 2.06 4.81
C MET A 123 -9.17 2.71 3.55
N GLU A 124 -10.38 2.35 3.12
CA GLU A 124 -11.01 2.91 1.92
C GLU A 124 -11.11 4.44 1.96
N LEU A 125 -11.25 5.03 3.15
CA LEU A 125 -11.30 6.47 3.34
C LEU A 125 -9.98 7.16 2.99
N LEU A 126 -8.83 6.48 3.16
CA LEU A 126 -7.54 7.00 2.70
C LEU A 126 -7.51 7.16 1.18
N GLY A 127 -8.13 6.21 0.45
CA GLY A 127 -8.28 6.30 -1.01
C GLY A 127 -9.19 7.44 -1.48
N LEU A 128 -10.03 7.97 -0.58
CA LEU A 128 -10.87 9.15 -0.82
C LEU A 128 -10.21 10.46 -0.33
N GLY A 129 -8.95 10.40 0.13
CA GLY A 129 -8.20 11.56 0.62
C GLY A 129 -8.46 11.94 2.08
N TYR A 130 -9.16 11.10 2.86
CA TYR A 130 -9.33 11.33 4.29
C TYR A 130 -8.04 11.01 5.06
N HIS A 131 -7.89 11.63 6.23
CA HIS A 131 -6.75 11.38 7.11
C HIS A 131 -6.83 9.99 7.78
N LEU A 132 -5.67 9.46 8.19
CA LEU A 132 -5.54 8.15 8.86
C LEU A 132 -6.50 8.00 10.05
N GLY A 133 -6.66 9.04 10.87
CA GLY A 133 -7.61 9.02 11.99
C GLY A 133 -9.05 8.67 11.60
N ALA A 134 -9.54 9.12 10.43
CA ALA A 134 -10.88 8.80 9.95
C ALA A 134 -11.00 7.32 9.55
N ALA A 135 -9.98 6.78 8.89
CA ALA A 135 -9.89 5.36 8.55
C ALA A 135 -9.82 4.47 9.81
N LEU A 136 -9.06 4.89 10.83
CA LEU A 136 -9.00 4.20 12.12
C LEU A 136 -10.33 4.25 12.86
N GLN A 137 -10.99 5.41 12.90
CA GLN A 137 -12.32 5.55 13.50
C GLN A 137 -13.34 4.68 12.78
N ARG A 138 -13.31 4.63 11.45
CA ARG A 138 -14.16 3.75 10.65
C ARG A 138 -13.88 2.28 10.94
N THR A 139 -12.61 1.91 11.04
CA THR A 139 -12.17 0.56 11.41
C THR A 139 -12.74 0.15 12.77
N LEU A 140 -12.69 1.03 13.78
CA LEU A 140 -13.26 0.77 15.10
C LEU A 140 -14.81 0.73 15.08
N THR A 141 -15.44 1.66 14.38
CA THR A 141 -16.91 1.81 14.34
C THR A 141 -17.61 0.67 13.61
N VAL A 142 -16.95 -0.01 12.67
CA VAL A 142 -17.50 -1.19 11.98
C VAL A 142 -17.27 -2.46 12.79
N ASN A 143 -16.25 -2.47 13.66
CA ASN A 143 -15.81 -3.64 14.41
C ASN A 143 -16.18 -3.51 15.91
N LEU A 144 -17.41 -3.08 16.22
CA LEU A 144 -17.88 -2.78 17.58
C LEU A 144 -17.92 -4.00 18.52
N ASP A 145 -18.10 -5.20 17.97
CA ASP A 145 -18.25 -6.44 18.74
C ASP A 145 -16.91 -7.10 19.12
N GLN A 146 -15.80 -6.46 18.77
CA GLN A 146 -14.48 -7.05 18.92
C GLN A 146 -13.77 -6.43 20.12
N SER A 147 -12.88 -7.21 20.74
CA SER A 147 -11.94 -6.70 21.76
C SER A 147 -10.88 -5.76 21.15
N SER A 148 -11.29 -4.88 20.23
CA SER A 148 -10.57 -3.77 19.61
C SER A 148 -10.28 -2.69 20.66
N ARG A 149 -9.70 -3.10 21.78
CA ARG A 149 -9.42 -2.24 22.93
C ARG A 149 -8.29 -1.26 22.63
N ALA A 150 -7.52 -1.51 21.57
CA ALA A 150 -6.47 -0.62 21.17
C ALA A 150 -6.10 -0.78 19.69
N VAL A 151 -5.86 0.36 19.07
CA VAL A 151 -5.15 0.52 17.81
C VAL A 151 -3.86 1.25 18.15
N TYR A 152 -2.73 0.73 17.69
CA TYR A 152 -1.44 1.38 17.85
C TYR A 152 -0.87 1.68 16.47
N VAL A 153 -0.33 2.88 16.34
CA VAL A 153 0.45 3.31 15.19
C VAL A 153 1.82 3.65 15.74
N LEU A 154 2.84 2.92 15.29
CA LEU A 154 4.23 3.26 15.49
C LEU A 154 4.83 3.60 14.13
N GLY A 155 5.70 4.59 14.08
CA GLY A 155 6.39 4.98 12.85
C GLY A 155 7.14 6.28 13.05
N ASP A 156 7.78 6.74 12.00
CA ASP A 156 8.46 8.03 12.00
C ASP A 156 7.42 9.17 12.11
N PRO A 157 7.42 9.97 13.21
CA PRO A 157 6.48 11.08 13.37
C PRO A 157 6.71 12.22 12.37
N THR A 158 7.82 12.20 11.61
CA THR A 158 8.12 13.15 10.53
C THR A 158 7.56 12.70 9.18
N LEU A 159 7.07 11.46 9.06
CA LEU A 159 6.49 10.96 7.82
C LEU A 159 5.23 11.77 7.46
N CYS A 160 5.31 12.47 6.32
CA CYS A 160 4.22 13.29 5.80
C CYS A 160 3.71 12.71 4.47
N SER A 161 2.40 12.61 4.33
CA SER A 161 1.78 12.34 3.03
C SER A 161 1.53 13.66 2.32
N TYR A 162 2.03 13.77 1.09
CA TYR A 162 1.73 14.90 0.23
C TYR A 162 0.75 14.46 -0.85
N VAL A 163 -0.48 14.94 -0.71
CA VAL A 163 -1.54 14.65 -1.67
C VAL A 163 -1.45 15.65 -2.82
N THR A 164 -1.43 15.14 -4.06
CA THR A 164 -1.56 15.96 -5.27
C THR A 164 -3.01 15.96 -5.69
N ALA A 165 -3.63 17.14 -5.82
CA ALA A 165 -5.02 17.23 -6.25
C ALA A 165 -5.18 16.66 -7.67
N PRO A 166 -6.30 15.96 -7.96
CA PRO A 166 -6.49 15.34 -9.26
C PRO A 166 -6.65 16.39 -10.37
N ALA A 167 -6.26 16.02 -11.59
CA ALA A 167 -6.69 16.73 -12.79
C ALA A 167 -8.22 16.65 -12.94
N SER A 168 -8.81 17.62 -13.63
CA SER A 168 -10.26 17.68 -13.84
C SER A 168 -10.63 17.83 -15.32
N ASN A 169 -11.91 17.64 -15.64
CA ASN A 169 -12.45 17.83 -17.00
C ASN A 169 -11.70 17.04 -18.09
N LEU A 170 -11.31 15.80 -17.80
CA LEU A 170 -10.72 14.92 -18.81
C LEU A 170 -11.74 14.67 -19.94
N THR A 171 -11.33 15.00 -21.16
CA THR A 171 -12.08 14.76 -22.38
C THR A 171 -11.26 13.87 -23.30
N ALA A 172 -11.96 13.01 -24.04
CA ALA A 172 -11.37 12.11 -25.03
C ALA A 172 -12.12 12.29 -26.35
N VAL A 173 -11.39 12.64 -27.41
CA VAL A 173 -11.94 12.86 -28.75
C VAL A 173 -11.30 11.87 -29.71
N THR A 174 -12.12 11.04 -30.34
CA THR A 174 -11.67 10.12 -31.39
C THR A 174 -11.40 10.90 -32.67
N ASN A 175 -10.19 10.76 -33.19
CA ASN A 175 -9.77 11.33 -34.47
C ASN A 175 -9.84 10.27 -35.58
N GLY A 176 -10.01 10.75 -36.82
CA GLY A 176 -10.11 9.92 -38.03
C GLY A 176 -8.86 9.08 -38.34
N PHE A 177 -8.87 8.38 -39.47
CA PHE A 177 -7.91 7.31 -39.79
C PHE A 177 -6.42 7.76 -39.87
N PRO A 178 -5.46 7.01 -39.28
CA PRO A 178 -5.66 5.86 -38.40
C PRO A 178 -6.29 6.29 -37.07
N ILE A 179 -7.13 5.45 -36.46
CA ILE A 179 -7.87 5.81 -35.24
C ILE A 179 -6.88 6.25 -34.16
N ARG A 180 -7.02 7.49 -33.69
CA ARG A 180 -6.28 8.06 -32.55
C ARG A 180 -7.27 8.65 -31.57
N VAL A 181 -6.90 8.78 -30.30
CA VAL A 181 -7.72 9.48 -29.31
C VAL A 181 -6.92 10.64 -28.74
N SER A 182 -7.40 11.86 -28.94
CA SER A 182 -6.84 13.05 -28.29
C SER A 182 -7.49 13.23 -26.92
N LEU A 183 -6.65 13.21 -25.89
CA LEU A 183 -7.01 13.49 -24.52
C LEU A 183 -6.65 14.95 -24.18
N SER A 184 -7.55 15.64 -23.48
CA SER A 184 -7.26 16.95 -22.90
C SER A 184 -7.93 17.10 -21.53
N TRP A 185 -7.29 17.80 -20.61
CA TRP A 185 -7.77 17.98 -19.23
C TRP A 185 -7.41 19.35 -18.67
N THR A 186 -8.08 19.73 -17.59
CA THR A 186 -7.65 20.83 -16.74
C THR A 186 -6.60 20.32 -15.77
N GLY A 187 -5.47 21.02 -15.72
CA GLY A 187 -4.35 20.66 -14.85
C GLY A 187 -4.72 20.68 -13.36
N SER A 188 -3.99 19.87 -12.60
CA SER A 188 -3.93 19.92 -11.15
C SER A 188 -3.39 21.30 -10.69
N PRO A 189 -3.85 21.85 -9.55
CA PRO A 189 -3.43 23.18 -9.07
C PRO A 189 -1.94 23.26 -8.69
N GLU A 190 -1.28 22.13 -8.45
CA GLU A 190 0.14 22.05 -8.11
C GLU A 190 1.02 22.32 -9.34
N ALA A 191 1.88 23.34 -9.25
CA ALA A 191 2.68 23.83 -10.39
C ALA A 191 3.67 22.80 -10.97
N SER A 192 4.09 21.82 -10.16
CA SER A 192 4.99 20.72 -10.54
C SER A 192 4.24 19.43 -10.88
N ALA A 193 2.92 19.48 -11.06
CA ALA A 193 2.13 18.30 -11.40
C ALA A 193 2.51 17.74 -12.80
N GLY A 194 2.98 16.50 -12.80
CA GLY A 194 2.96 15.61 -13.95
C GLY A 194 1.71 14.71 -13.93
N TYR A 195 1.55 13.95 -15.00
CA TYR A 195 0.37 13.11 -15.17
C TYR A 195 0.74 11.71 -15.65
N TYR A 196 -0.02 10.74 -15.19
CA TYR A 196 -0.04 9.40 -15.73
C TYR A 196 -1.39 9.15 -16.40
N ALA A 197 -1.36 8.77 -17.67
CA ALA A 197 -2.55 8.31 -18.37
C ALA A 197 -2.65 6.79 -18.27
N CYS A 198 -3.85 6.30 -17.97
CA CYS A 198 -4.20 4.90 -17.99
C CYS A 198 -5.34 4.63 -18.95
N ARG A 199 -5.35 3.43 -19.54
CA ARG A 199 -6.39 2.98 -20.47
C ARG A 199 -6.83 1.57 -20.14
N GLY A 200 -8.14 1.34 -20.22
CA GLY A 200 -8.77 0.03 -20.10
C GLY A 200 -10.11 -0.05 -20.84
N LEU A 201 -10.76 -1.21 -20.75
CA LEU A 201 -12.10 -1.48 -21.28
C LEU A 201 -13.22 -1.08 -20.30
N SER A 202 -12.85 -0.91 -19.03
CA SER A 202 -13.69 -0.43 -17.95
C SER A 202 -12.88 0.49 -17.03
N LEU A 203 -13.54 1.14 -16.08
CA LEU A 203 -12.85 1.96 -15.08
C LEU A 203 -11.94 1.10 -14.18
N GLU A 204 -12.38 -0.09 -13.81
CA GLU A 204 -11.60 -1.05 -13.01
C GLU A 204 -10.35 -1.55 -13.77
N ASP A 205 -10.52 -1.82 -15.07
CA ASP A 205 -9.42 -2.21 -15.94
C ASP A 205 -8.40 -1.07 -16.07
N ALA A 206 -8.86 0.16 -16.31
CA ALA A 206 -7.99 1.35 -16.38
C ALA A 206 -7.31 1.68 -15.05
N LEU A 207 -7.84 1.25 -13.90
CA LEU A 207 -7.19 1.41 -12.60
C LEU A 207 -5.99 0.47 -12.41
N THR A 208 -5.95 -0.65 -13.13
CA THR A 208 -4.94 -1.70 -12.94
C THR A 208 -3.97 -1.82 -14.11
N ASN A 209 -4.33 -1.31 -15.29
CA ASN A 209 -3.56 -1.46 -16.53
C ASN A 209 -2.92 -0.16 -17.05
N THR A 210 -1.91 -0.39 -17.91
CA THR A 210 -1.11 0.52 -18.75
C THR A 210 -0.96 1.94 -18.24
N VAL A 211 0.25 2.31 -17.83
CA VAL A 211 0.58 3.66 -17.37
C VAL A 211 1.51 4.33 -18.37
N TRP A 212 1.06 5.39 -19.04
CA TRP A 212 1.98 6.29 -19.77
C TRP A 212 2.38 7.43 -18.84
N SER A 213 3.67 7.56 -18.58
CA SER A 213 4.23 8.75 -17.93
C SER A 213 4.22 9.91 -18.93
N LEU A 214 3.54 11.00 -18.58
CA LEU A 214 3.45 12.19 -19.42
C LEU A 214 4.40 13.28 -18.91
N PRO A 215 4.91 14.16 -19.80
CA PRO A 215 5.72 15.30 -19.38
C PRO A 215 5.01 16.19 -18.37
N VAL A 216 5.77 16.71 -17.40
CA VAL A 216 5.29 17.67 -16.39
C VAL A 216 4.69 18.90 -17.07
N GLY A 217 3.56 19.37 -16.57
CA GLY A 217 2.87 20.55 -17.10
C GLY A 217 2.08 20.33 -18.40
N SER A 218 2.11 19.14 -19.01
CA SER A 218 1.24 18.86 -20.16
C SER A 218 -0.22 18.70 -19.72
N THR A 219 -1.14 19.25 -20.50
CA THR A 219 -2.59 19.11 -20.32
C THR A 219 -3.28 18.42 -21.48
N ASN A 220 -2.49 17.78 -22.34
CA ASN A 220 -2.97 17.00 -23.48
C ASN A 220 -2.06 15.80 -23.78
N PHE A 221 -2.65 14.79 -24.42
CA PHE A 221 -1.95 13.59 -24.89
C PHE A 221 -2.68 13.00 -26.08
N THR A 222 -1.97 12.37 -27.02
CA THR A 222 -2.60 11.61 -28.11
C THR A 222 -2.27 10.13 -27.96
N ASP A 223 -3.30 9.33 -27.72
CA ASP A 223 -3.22 7.88 -27.82
C ASP A 223 -3.22 7.48 -29.30
N ASN A 224 -2.08 6.96 -29.75
CA ASN A 224 -1.84 6.59 -31.14
C ASN A 224 -2.24 5.14 -31.47
N ALA A 225 -2.63 4.35 -30.47
CA ALA A 225 -2.99 2.95 -30.64
C ALA A 225 -4.17 2.56 -29.73
N PRO A 226 -5.31 3.27 -29.80
CA PRO A 226 -6.50 2.90 -29.03
C PRO A 226 -6.97 1.50 -29.44
N MET A 227 -7.65 0.80 -28.53
CA MET A 227 -8.16 -0.54 -28.80
C MET A 227 -9.27 -0.46 -29.85
N ALA A 228 -8.96 -0.93 -31.06
CA ALA A 228 -9.84 -0.81 -32.22
C ALA A 228 -11.12 -1.64 -32.04
N GLY A 229 -12.26 -1.05 -32.39
CA GLY A 229 -13.57 -1.70 -32.28
C GLY A 229 -14.08 -1.89 -30.84
N GLN A 230 -13.41 -1.30 -29.85
CA GLN A 230 -13.78 -1.42 -28.43
C GLN A 230 -13.95 -0.04 -27.79
N THR A 231 -14.76 0.02 -26.73
CA THR A 231 -14.85 1.22 -25.88
C THR A 231 -13.56 1.34 -25.09
N ASN A 232 -12.89 2.49 -25.20
CA ASN A 232 -11.69 2.81 -24.44
C ASN A 232 -12.09 3.73 -23.27
N VAL A 233 -11.79 3.32 -22.05
CA VAL A 233 -11.94 4.12 -20.83
C VAL A 233 -10.57 4.65 -20.44
N TYR A 234 -10.48 5.96 -20.23
CA TYR A 234 -9.25 6.62 -19.82
C TYR A 234 -9.36 7.14 -18.40
N LEU A 235 -8.27 6.97 -17.65
CA LEU A 235 -8.09 7.53 -16.31
C LEU A 235 -6.82 8.37 -16.32
N LEU A 236 -6.85 9.52 -15.66
CA LEU A 236 -5.68 10.38 -15.51
C LEU A 236 -5.35 10.53 -14.04
N ARG A 237 -4.07 10.34 -13.68
CA ARG A 237 -3.57 10.49 -12.31
C ARG A 237 -2.58 11.65 -12.28
N ALA A 238 -2.85 12.64 -11.44
CA ALA A 238 -1.88 13.69 -11.16
C ALA A 238 -0.84 13.17 -10.16
N ALA A 239 0.41 13.54 -10.36
CA ALA A 239 1.50 13.25 -9.43
C ALA A 239 2.51 14.38 -9.48
N GLN A 240 3.13 14.69 -8.34
CA GLN A 240 4.18 15.70 -8.26
C GLN A 240 5.40 15.12 -7.55
N VAL A 241 6.58 15.62 -7.90
CA VAL A 241 7.79 15.36 -7.13
C VAL A 241 7.91 16.46 -6.08
N ILE A 242 8.15 16.06 -4.84
CA ILE A 242 8.35 16.98 -3.71
C ILE A 242 9.72 16.70 -3.15
N ASP A 243 10.52 17.75 -3.06
CA ASP A 243 11.79 17.74 -2.36
C ASP A 243 11.51 18.12 -0.89
N THR A 244 11.89 17.23 0.02
CA THR A 244 11.67 17.41 1.46
C THR A 244 12.91 17.91 2.19
N GLY A 245 13.99 18.24 1.46
CA GLY A 245 15.26 18.73 2.01
C GLY A 245 16.27 17.63 2.30
#